data_AF-A0A8J2L6M3-F1
#
_entry.id   AF-A0A8J2L6M3-F1
#
_cell.length_a   1.000
_cell.length_b   1.000
_cell.length_c   1.000
_cell.angle_alpha   90.00
_cell.angle_beta   90.00
_cell.angle_gamma   90.00
#
_symmetry.space_group_name_H-M   'P 1'
#
loop_
_entity.id
_entity.type
_entity.pdbx_description
1 polymer ?
#
loop_
_entity_poly.entity_id
_entity_poly.type
_entity_poly.pdbx_seq_one_letter_code
_entity_poly.pdbx_strand_id
1 'polypeptide(L)' 'METIGLPPDNVINASTRKRLFFDSKNQPRCLRNSKGRLRRPSSRDISTLIQKSTSCDASISKEFTAFLRRCLT' A
#
# COMPACT_ATOMS: atom_id res chain seq x y z
N MET A 1 1.36 0.37 -1.98
CA MET A 1 2.44 -0.61 -1.73
C MET A 1 2.83 -0.76 -0.28
N GLU A 2 3.09 0.32 0.48
CA GLU A 2 3.53 0.18 1.88
C GLU A 2 2.58 -0.66 2.75
N THR A 3 1.29 -0.67 2.42
CA THR A 3 0.24 -1.41 3.14
C THR A 3 -0.17 -2.72 2.45
N ILE A 4 -0.75 -2.61 1.25
CA ILE A 4 -1.33 -3.75 0.51
C ILE A 4 -0.31 -4.55 -0.33
N GLY A 5 0.99 -4.25 -0.20
CA GLY A 5 2.04 -4.97 -0.94
C GLY A 5 2.09 -4.62 -2.43
N LEU A 6 2.65 -5.54 -3.23
CA LEU A 6 2.73 -5.40 -4.69
C LEU A 6 1.38 -5.75 -5.33
N PRO A 7 0.99 -5.06 -6.40
CA PRO A 7 -0.15 -5.49 -7.21
C PRO A 7 0.18 -6.79 -7.95
N PRO A 8 -0.84 -7.57 -8.34
CA PRO A 8 -0.64 -8.83 -9.06
C PRO A 8 -0.09 -8.60 -10.48
N ASP A 9 0.65 -9.59 -11.00
CA ASP A 9 1.42 -9.47 -12.25
C ASP A 9 0.54 -9.16 -13.47
N ASN A 10 -0.70 -9.68 -13.49
CA ASN A 10 -1.66 -9.38 -14.55
C ASN A 10 -1.96 -7.87 -14.64
N VAL A 11 -2.13 -7.21 -13.50
CA VAL A 11 -2.36 -5.76 -13.42
C VAL A 11 -1.10 -4.99 -13.82
N ILE A 12 0.08 -5.43 -13.37
CA ILE A 12 1.36 -4.80 -13.74
C ILE A 12 1.59 -4.90 -15.25
N ASN A 13 1.35 -6.07 -15.84
CA ASN A 13 1.62 -6.34 -17.24
C ASN A 13 0.63 -5.61 -18.17
N ALA A 14 -0.63 -5.48 -17.76
CA ALA A 14 -1.64 -4.69 -18.48
C ALA A 14 -1.43 -3.17 -18.36
N SER A 15 -0.64 -2.70 -17.40
CA SER A 15 -0.48 -1.26 -17.12
C SER A 15 0.44 -0.57 -18.14
N THR A 16 -0.11 0.42 -18.87
CA THR A 16 0.64 1.23 -19.86
C THR A 16 1.80 2.02 -19.25
N ARG A 17 1.68 2.42 -17.98
CA ARG A 17 2.67 3.22 -17.25
C ARG A 17 3.59 2.38 -16.35
N LYS A 18 3.66 1.06 -16.51
CA LYS A 18 4.42 0.17 -15.61
C LYS A 18 5.88 0.57 -15.43
N ARG A 19 6.54 1.02 -16.50
CA ARG A 19 7.98 1.39 -16.50
C ARG A 19 8.32 2.56 -15.57
N LEU A 20 7.34 3.41 -15.21
CA LEU A 20 7.55 4.51 -14.27
C LEU A 20 7.69 4.01 -12.82
N PHE A 21 6.99 2.94 -12.48
CA PHE A 21 6.87 2.45 -11.12
C PHE A 21 7.64 1.13 -10.88
N PHE A 22 7.90 0.36 -11.93
CA PHE A 22 8.54 -0.95 -11.86
C PHE A 22 9.77 -1.02 -12.78
N ASP A 23 10.72 -1.89 -12.43
CA ASP A 23 11.85 -2.26 -13.28
C ASP A 23 11.48 -3.39 -14.26
N SER A 24 12.47 -3.90 -15.01
CA SER A 24 12.28 -4.99 -15.96
C SER A 24 11.98 -6.35 -15.31
N LYS A 25 12.23 -6.50 -14.00
CA LYS A 25 11.95 -7.69 -13.20
C LYS A 25 10.63 -7.55 -12.42
N ASN A 26 9.77 -6.60 -12.80
CA ASN A 26 8.54 -6.21 -12.09
C ASN A 26 8.77 -5.82 -10.62
N GLN A 27 9.98 -5.42 -10.25
CA GLN A 27 10.28 -4.93 -8.90
C GLN A 27 9.98 -3.43 -8.78
N PRO A 28 9.40 -2.97 -7.66
CA PRO A 28 9.12 -1.56 -7.45
C PRO A 28 10.39 -0.73 -7.50
N ARG A 29 10.35 0.37 -8.25
CA ARG A 29 11.43 1.36 -8.25
C ARG A 29 11.43 2.10 -6.91
N CYS A 30 12.49 1.90 -6.16
CA CYS A 30 12.76 2.55 -4.88
C CYS A 30 13.14 4.03 -5.09
N LEU A 31 12.16 4.87 -5.40
CA LEU A 31 12.33 6.32 -5.51
C LEU A 31 12.16 6.97 -4.13
N ARG A 32 13.09 7.88 -3.81
CA ARG A 32 13.00 8.73 -2.63
C ARG A 32 11.97 9.83 -2.91
N ASN A 33 11.05 10.09 -1.99
CA ASN A 33 10.09 11.20 -2.16
C ASN A 33 10.78 12.57 -2.01
N SER A 34 10.06 13.66 -2.28
CA SER A 34 10.56 15.04 -2.08
C SER A 34 11.00 15.34 -0.64
N LYS A 35 10.56 14.54 0.33
CA LYS A 35 10.94 14.61 1.76
C LYS A 35 12.04 13.64 2.15
N GLY A 36 12.75 13.04 1.19
CA GLY A 36 13.88 12.18 1.47
C GLY A 36 13.55 10.75 1.94
N ARG A 37 12.27 10.35 1.97
CA ARG A 37 11.85 9.04 2.52
C ARG A 37 11.76 7.98 1.44
N LEU A 38 12.36 6.82 1.72
CA LEU A 38 12.24 5.60 0.90
C LEU A 38 10.96 4.85 1.27
N ARG A 39 10.24 4.36 0.26
CA ARG A 39 9.03 3.57 0.46
C ARG A 39 9.28 2.12 0.13
N ARG A 40 8.95 1.24 1.06
CA ARG A 40 9.08 -0.21 0.89
C ARG A 40 7.69 -0.84 0.85
N PRO A 41 7.42 -1.77 -0.09
CA PRO A 41 6.18 -2.55 -0.04
C PRO A 41 6.03 -3.23 1.32
N SER A 42 4.79 -3.42 1.76
CA SER A 42 4.44 -4.16 3.00
C SER A 42 5.23 -3.72 4.24
N SER A 43 5.55 -2.42 4.36
CA SER A 43 6.29 -1.85 5.49
C SER A 43 5.39 -1.27 6.58
N ARG A 44 4.07 -1.18 6.35
CA ARG A 44 3.11 -0.59 7.30
C ARG A 44 1.83 -1.42 7.37
N ASP A 45 1.29 -1.56 8.57
CA ASP A 45 -0.02 -2.15 8.78
C ASP A 45 -1.14 -1.13 8.63
N ILE A 46 -2.23 -1.54 7.97
CA ILE A 46 -3.45 -0.71 7.79
C ILE A 46 -4.00 -0.27 9.15
N SER A 47 -4.00 -1.16 10.15
CA SER A 47 -4.47 -0.86 11.51
C SER A 47 -3.68 0.30 12.14
N THR A 48 -2.36 0.35 11.92
CA THR A 48 -1.49 1.41 12.47
C THR A 48 -1.71 2.77 11.81
N LEU A 49 -2.26 2.79 10.60
CA LEU A 49 -2.62 4.03 9.91
C LEU A 49 -3.95 4.58 10.44
N ILE A 50 -4.94 3.72 10.64
CA ILE A 50 -6.29 4.10 11.09
C ILE A 50 -6.26 4.63 12.53
N GLN A 51 -5.51 3.98 13.43
CA GLN A 51 -5.37 4.43 14.82
C GLN A 51 -4.75 5.84 14.94
N LYS A 52 -3.90 6.23 13.99
CA LYS A 52 -3.29 7.57 13.98
C LYS A 52 -4.25 8.66 13.52
N SER A 53 -5.29 8.31 12.75
CA SER A 53 -6.23 9.29 12.20
C SER A 53 -7.48 9.48 13.05
N THR A 54 -7.80 8.53 13.93
CA THR A 54 -9.11 8.51 14.60
C THR A 54 -9.00 7.94 16.01
N SER A 55 -9.38 8.72 17.03
CA SER A 55 -9.56 8.26 18.41
C SER A 55 -10.91 7.56 18.55
N CYS A 56 -11.05 6.37 17.97
CA CYS A 56 -12.28 5.57 18.04
C CYS A 56 -12.07 4.30 18.87
N ASP A 57 -13.18 3.78 19.41
CA ASP A 57 -13.22 2.54 20.19
C ASP A 57 -12.57 1.37 19.42
N ALA A 58 -11.83 0.54 20.15
CA ALA A 58 -11.01 -0.54 19.59
C ALA A 58 -11.85 -1.56 18.81
N SER A 59 -13.11 -1.76 19.21
CA SER A 59 -14.10 -2.63 18.56
C SER A 59 -14.44 -2.16 17.14
N ILE A 60 -14.90 -0.91 17.00
CA ILE A 60 -15.27 -0.26 15.73
C ILE A 60 -14.06 -0.21 14.78
N SER A 61 -12.85 0.01 15.31
CA SER A 61 -11.64 0.05 14.48
C SER A 61 -11.37 -1.26 13.74
N LYS A 62 -11.71 -2.42 14.33
CA LYS A 62 -11.47 -3.74 13.73
C LYS A 62 -12.42 -4.02 12.57
N GLU A 63 -13.70 -3.74 12.75
CA GLU A 63 -14.74 -3.90 11.72
C GLU A 63 -14.46 -3.00 10.53
N PHE A 64 -14.10 -1.74 10.80
CA PHE A 64 -13.73 -0.80 9.75
C PHE A 64 -12.45 -1.20 9.02
N THR A 65 -11.44 -1.72 9.74
CA THR A 65 -10.23 -2.25 9.10
C THR A 65 -10.56 -3.46 8.21
N ALA A 66 -11.46 -4.35 8.64
CA ALA A 66 -11.89 -5.49 7.84
C ALA A 66 -12.64 -5.06 6.57
N PHE A 67 -13.49 -4.03 6.68
CA PHE A 67 -14.13 -3.39 5.54
C PHE A 67 -13.10 -2.84 4.54
N LEU A 68 -12.13 -2.04 5.02
CA LEU A 68 -11.10 -1.46 4.16
C LEU A 68 -10.24 -2.53 3.48
N ARG A 69 -9.95 -3.64 4.15
CA ARG A 69 -9.24 -4.77 3.51
C ARG A 69 -10.01 -5.38 2.35
N ARG A 70 -11.35 -5.35 2.36
CA ARG A 70 -12.18 -5.83 1.24
C ARG A 70 -12.36 -4.80 0.13
N CYS A 71 -12.20 -3.52 0.44
CA CYS A 71 -12.29 -2.45 -0.56
C CYS A 71 -10.97 -2.16 -1.28
N LEU A 72 -9.83 -2.51 -0.67
CA LEU A 72 -8.49 -2.19 -1.17
C LEU A 72 -7.78 -3.37 -1.84
N THR A 73 -8.54 -4.41 -2.21
CA THR A 73 -8.09 -5.57 -2.99
C THR A 73 -8.32 -5.35 -4.48
#